data_AF-A0A2D8V032-F1
#
_entry.id   AF-A0A2D8V032-F1
#
_cell.length_a   1.000
_cell.length_b   1.000
_cell.length_c   1.000
_cell.angle_alpha   90.00
_cell.angle_beta   90.00
_cell.angle_gamma   90.00
#
_symmetry.space_group_name_H-M   'P 1'
#
loop_
_entity.id
_entity.type
_entity.pdbx_description
1 polymer ?
#
loop_
_entity_poly.entity_id
_entity_poly.type
_entity_poly.pdbx_seq_one_letter_code
_entity_poly.pdbx_strand_id
1 'polypeptide(L)'
;MERNTQKNGLVNLLGLLVACLVAAVIGNVAQSATAAVGAVFLGVGFLVAAISYFQMRLEHREHLEQMEYEEIARDRNRSALFDESGADTFIARKAREQFERFFVPAFTALLGLGQGVGVYLLWKWLPQAPMPDLGKAPLVMVTFSVFALILF
;
A
#
# COMPACT_ATOMS: atom_id res chain seq x y z
N MET A 1 16.45 -19.11 -1.05
CA MET A 1 16.35 -18.00 -0.09
C MET A 1 14.94 -17.45 -0.19
N GLU A 2 14.06 -17.82 0.75
CA GLU A 2 12.68 -17.30 0.78
C GLU A 2 12.73 -15.79 1.05
N ARG A 3 12.42 -15.00 0.03
CA ARG A 3 12.36 -13.56 0.14
C ARG A 3 11.15 -13.25 1.03
N ASN A 4 11.39 -12.72 2.23
CA ASN A 4 10.32 -12.33 3.15
C ASN A 4 9.59 -11.08 2.60
N THR A 5 8.76 -11.30 1.58
CA THR A 5 7.98 -10.29 0.85
C THR A 5 7.09 -9.48 1.78
N GLN A 6 6.61 -10.09 2.86
CA GLN A 6 5.81 -9.40 3.88
C GLN A 6 6.62 -8.34 4.64
N LYS A 7 7.86 -8.65 5.06
CA LYS A 7 8.74 -7.66 5.72
C LYS A 7 9.07 -6.51 4.78
N ASN A 8 9.36 -6.79 3.51
CA ASN A 8 9.68 -5.74 2.53
C ASN A 8 8.46 -4.86 2.24
N GLY A 9 7.26 -5.42 2.14
CA GLY A 9 6.02 -4.67 1.97
C GLY A 9 5.73 -3.73 3.16
N LEU A 10 5.96 -4.20 4.39
CA LEU A 10 5.77 -3.40 5.60
C LEU A 10 6.80 -2.26 5.70
N VAL A 11 8.07 -2.53 5.36
CA VAL A 11 9.12 -1.50 5.33
C VAL A 11 8.79 -0.42 4.30
N ASN A 12 8.34 -0.80 3.10
CA ASN A 12 7.94 0.14 2.06
C ASN A 12 6.75 1.01 2.51
N LEU A 13 5.75 0.39 3.15
CA LEU A 13 4.58 1.09 3.70
C LEU A 13 4.99 2.13 4.75
N LEU A 14 5.86 1.76 5.69
CA LEU A 14 6.37 2.70 6.69
C LEU A 14 7.24 3.79 6.06
N GLY A 15 8.07 3.44 5.07
CA GLY A 15 8.88 4.41 4.32
C GLY A 15 8.02 5.47 3.65
N LEU A 16 6.95 5.08 2.96
CA LEU A 16 6.00 6.00 2.34
C LEU A 16 5.24 6.85 3.37
N LEU A 17 4.87 6.29 4.52
CA LEU A 17 4.23 7.05 5.60
C LEU A 17 5.16 8.14 6.14
N VAL A 18 6.41 7.78 6.45
CA VAL A 18 7.42 8.71 6.96
C VAL A 18 7.71 9.79 5.91
N ALA A 19 7.90 9.41 4.65
CA ALA A 19 8.13 10.36 3.56
C ALA A 19 6.95 11.34 3.41
N CYS A 20 5.71 10.85 3.48
CA CYS A 20 4.51 11.69 3.44
C CYS A 20 4.47 12.69 4.59
N LEU A 21 4.76 12.26 5.83
CA LEU A 21 4.78 13.13 7.00
C LEU A 21 5.87 14.20 6.89
N VAL A 22 7.08 13.80 6.49
CA VAL A 22 8.20 14.73 6.31
C VAL A 22 7.90 15.75 5.21
N ALA A 23 7.31 15.33 4.08
CA ALA A 23 6.88 16.22 3.02
C ALA A 23 5.82 17.24 3.51
N ALA A 24 4.85 16.80 4.33
CA ALA A 24 3.83 17.69 4.88
C ALA A 24 4.41 18.71 5.88
N VAL A 25 5.32 18.28 6.75
CA VAL A 25 6.01 19.18 7.70
C VAL A 25 6.83 20.22 6.95
N ILE A 26 7.59 19.81 5.94
CA ILE A 26 8.42 20.70 5.12
C ILE A 26 7.55 21.66 4.31
N GLY A 27 6.42 21.20 3.76
CA GLY A 27 5.46 22.08 3.08
C GLY A 27 4.97 23.22 3.95
N ASN A 28 4.72 22.95 5.23
CA ASN A 28 4.33 23.98 6.20
C ASN A 28 5.50 24.90 6.57
N VAL A 29 6.70 24.36 6.84
CA VAL A 29 7.86 25.16 7.28
C VAL A 29 8.42 26.04 6.16
N ALA A 30 8.47 25.50 4.94
CA ALA A 30 9.00 26.18 3.76
C ALA A 30 7.93 26.96 2.97
N GLN A 31 6.66 26.92 3.40
CA GLN A 31 5.52 27.50 2.68
C GLN A 31 5.52 27.09 1.19
N SER A 32 5.85 25.83 0.93
CA SER A 32 6.09 25.33 -0.41
C SER A 32 4.87 24.57 -0.92
N ALA A 33 4.22 25.13 -1.95
CA ALA A 33 3.13 24.47 -2.66
C ALA A 33 3.57 23.12 -3.25
N THR A 34 4.80 23.02 -3.75
CA THR A 34 5.36 21.78 -4.31
C THR A 34 5.48 20.68 -3.25
N ALA A 35 5.94 21.03 -2.05
CA ALA A 35 6.03 20.06 -0.96
C ALA A 35 4.65 19.62 -0.44
N ALA A 36 3.68 20.54 -0.39
CA ALA A 36 2.30 20.22 -0.04
C ALA A 36 1.66 19.27 -1.06
N VAL A 37 1.82 19.55 -2.37
CA VAL A 37 1.34 18.67 -3.44
C VAL A 37 2.06 17.32 -3.41
N GLY A 38 3.38 17.33 -3.23
CA GLY A 38 4.18 16.12 -3.10
C GLY A 38 3.76 15.24 -1.93
N ALA A 39 3.39 15.83 -0.79
CA ALA A 39 2.84 15.10 0.35
C ALA A 39 1.53 14.38 -0.01
N VAL A 40 0.64 15.03 -0.78
CA VAL A 40 -0.60 14.39 -1.26
C VAL A 40 -0.28 13.19 -2.16
N PHE A 41 0.67 13.31 -3.08
CA PHE A 41 1.10 12.20 -3.94
C PHE A 41 1.72 11.05 -3.13
N LEU A 42 2.56 11.35 -2.15
CA LEU A 42 3.13 10.35 -1.25
C LEU A 42 2.05 9.66 -0.40
N GLY A 43 1.03 10.41 0.04
CA GLY A 43 -0.13 9.87 0.75
C GLY A 43 -0.94 8.90 -0.12
N VAL A 44 -1.14 9.22 -1.39
CA VAL A 44 -1.76 8.30 -2.37
C VAL A 44 -0.90 7.04 -2.54
N GLY A 45 0.42 7.20 -2.69
CA GLY A 45 1.35 6.07 -2.77
C GLY A 45 1.30 5.17 -1.53
N PHE A 46 1.21 5.78 -0.34
CA PHE A 46 1.02 5.08 0.93
C PHE A 46 -0.29 4.27 0.95
N LEU A 47 -1.40 4.84 0.50
CA LEU A 47 -2.69 4.12 0.41
C LEU A 47 -2.59 2.90 -0.51
N VAL A 48 -1.93 3.04 -1.65
CA VAL A 48 -1.68 1.92 -2.57
C VAL A 48 -0.81 0.85 -1.91
N ALA A 49 0.30 1.25 -1.28
CA ALA A 49 1.19 0.34 -0.57
C ALA A 49 0.49 -0.39 0.59
N ALA A 50 -0.45 0.27 1.28
CA ALA A 50 -1.28 -0.34 2.31
C ALA A 50 -2.12 -1.48 1.75
N ILE A 51 -2.78 -1.28 0.62
CA ILE A 51 -3.57 -2.33 -0.02
C ILE A 51 -2.68 -3.47 -0.52
N SER A 52 -1.53 -3.17 -1.13
CA SER A 52 -0.57 -4.20 -1.55
C SER A 52 -0.05 -5.01 -0.36
N TYR A 53 0.17 -4.40 0.80
CA TYR A 53 0.54 -5.12 2.02
C TYR A 53 -0.57 -6.07 2.48
N PHE A 54 -1.84 -5.64 2.43
CA PHE A 54 -2.96 -6.52 2.75
C PHE A 54 -3.09 -7.70 1.77
N GLN A 55 -2.89 -7.46 0.46
CA GLN A 55 -2.85 -8.52 -0.56
C GLN A 55 -1.77 -9.56 -0.24
N MET A 56 -0.53 -9.12 0.01
CA MET A 56 0.57 -10.01 0.39
C MET A 56 0.28 -10.80 1.67
N ARG A 57 -0.40 -10.19 2.65
CA ARG A 57 -0.75 -10.88 3.91
C ARG A 57 -1.84 -11.94 3.71
N LEU A 58 -2.80 -11.70 2.83
CA LEU A 58 -3.83 -12.67 2.46
C LEU A 58 -3.21 -13.83 1.68
N GLU A 59 -2.35 -13.54 0.71
CA GLU A 59 -1.61 -14.55 -0.07
C GLU A 59 -0.74 -15.45 0.81
N HIS A 60 -0.03 -14.86 1.78
CA HIS A 60 0.78 -15.64 2.72
C HIS A 60 -0.06 -16.60 3.58
N ARG A 61 -1.27 -16.19 3.99
CA ARG A 61 -2.19 -17.05 4.74
C ARG A 61 -2.73 -18.20 3.89
N GLU A 62 -3.06 -17.94 2.64
CA GLU A 62 -3.47 -19.00 1.71
C GLU A 62 -2.35 -20.01 1.49
N HIS A 63 -1.11 -19.55 1.30
CA HIS A 63 0.04 -20.43 1.13
C HIS A 63 0.31 -21.29 2.38
N LEU A 64 0.13 -20.74 3.58
CA LEU A 64 0.22 -21.51 4.83
C LEU A 64 -0.88 -22.57 4.93
N GLU A 65 -2.12 -22.19 4.63
CA GLU A 65 -3.26 -23.12 4.65
C GLU A 65 -3.06 -24.26 3.64
N GLN A 66 -2.59 -23.98 2.42
CA GLN A 66 -2.26 -25.01 1.42
C GLN A 66 -1.21 -26.01 1.92
N MET A 67 -0.15 -25.55 2.59
CA MET A 67 0.88 -26.45 3.16
C MET A 67 0.32 -27.32 4.28
N GLU A 68 -0.54 -26.79 5.15
CA GLU A 68 -1.22 -27.57 6.19
C GLU A 68 -2.13 -28.65 5.59
N TYR A 69 -2.89 -28.33 4.53
CA TYR A 69 -3.71 -29.31 3.83
C TYR A 69 -2.88 -30.39 3.14
N GLU A 70 -1.74 -30.06 2.52
CA GLU A 70 -0.83 -31.04 1.93
C GLU A 70 -0.24 -32.00 2.99
N GLU A 71 0.10 -31.48 4.17
CA GLU A 71 0.56 -32.31 5.30
C GLU A 71 -0.55 -33.25 5.79
N ILE A 72 -1.77 -32.74 5.99
CA ILE A 72 -2.93 -33.56 6.38
C ILE A 72 -3.25 -34.60 5.31
N ALA A 73 -3.19 -34.24 4.03
CA ALA A 73 -3.44 -35.18 2.92
C ALA A 73 -2.38 -36.28 2.86
N ARG A 74 -1.11 -35.95 3.10
CA ARG A 74 -0.01 -36.93 3.18
C ARG A 74 -0.19 -37.88 4.36
N ASP A 75 -0.65 -37.41 5.52
CA ASP A 75 -0.96 -38.26 6.69
C ASP A 75 -2.26 -39.07 6.51
N ARG A 76 -3.27 -38.51 5.82
CA ARG A 76 -4.55 -39.18 5.54
C ARG A 76 -4.43 -40.28 4.48
N ASN A 77 -3.48 -40.16 3.54
CA ASN A 77 -3.12 -41.24 2.60
C ASN A 77 -2.57 -42.49 3.33
N ARG A 78 -2.24 -42.37 4.62
CA ARG A 78 -1.87 -43.49 5.49
C ARG A 78 -3.07 -44.15 6.21
N SER A 79 -4.28 -43.58 6.17
CA SER A 79 -5.37 -44.03 7.06
C SER A 79 -6.85 -43.97 6.61
N ALA A 80 -7.29 -43.41 5.47
CA ALA A 80 -8.75 -43.33 5.24
C ALA A 80 -9.26 -43.55 3.80
N LEU A 81 -10.20 -44.50 3.70
CA LEU A 81 -11.02 -44.94 2.57
C LEU A 81 -12.32 -44.11 2.42
N PHE A 82 -12.39 -42.92 3.03
CA PHE A 82 -13.55 -42.03 2.98
C PHE A 82 -13.16 -40.71 2.33
N ASP A 83 -13.32 -40.68 1.02
CA ASP A 83 -13.15 -39.49 0.18
C ASP A 83 -14.51 -38.82 0.00
N GLU A 84 -14.96 -38.09 1.01
CA GLU A 84 -15.97 -37.04 0.83
C GLU A 84 -15.24 -35.70 0.80
N SER A 85 -14.72 -35.37 -0.39
CA SER A 85 -14.92 -34.07 -1.06
C SER A 85 -15.06 -32.84 -0.13
N GLY A 86 -14.04 -32.58 0.68
CA GLY A 86 -13.90 -31.35 1.49
C GLY A 86 -13.55 -30.10 0.67
N ALA A 87 -14.08 -29.97 -0.54
CA ALA A 87 -13.86 -28.83 -1.44
C ALA A 87 -14.43 -27.50 -0.89
N ASP A 88 -15.17 -27.55 0.23
CA ASP A 88 -15.81 -26.41 0.90
C ASP A 88 -14.99 -25.83 2.09
N THR A 89 -13.77 -26.32 2.33
CA THR A 89 -13.04 -26.08 3.60
C THR A 89 -12.02 -24.92 3.57
N PHE A 90 -11.72 -24.34 2.41
CA PHE A 90 -10.71 -23.27 2.28
C PHE A 90 -11.29 -21.88 2.54
N ILE A 91 -11.44 -21.52 3.81
CA ILE A 91 -11.98 -20.21 4.21
C ILE A 91 -11.04 -19.07 3.76
N ALA A 92 -9.72 -19.23 3.80
CA ALA A 92 -8.81 -18.14 3.40
C ALA A 92 -8.81 -17.90 1.89
N ARG A 93 -8.97 -18.95 1.07
CA ARG A 93 -9.08 -18.82 -0.39
C ARG A 93 -10.33 -18.03 -0.79
N LYS A 94 -11.48 -18.33 -0.19
CA LYS A 94 -12.74 -17.61 -0.44
C LYS A 94 -12.64 -16.14 0.00
N ALA A 95 -11.97 -15.85 1.11
CA ALA A 95 -11.73 -14.49 1.58
C ALA A 95 -10.83 -13.69 0.61
N ARG A 96 -9.81 -14.33 0.02
CA ARG A 96 -8.96 -13.71 -1.00
C ARG A 96 -9.74 -13.43 -2.29
N GLU A 97 -10.49 -14.39 -2.80
CA GLU A 97 -11.29 -14.21 -4.02
C GLU A 97 -12.30 -13.07 -3.88
N GLN A 98 -12.96 -12.95 -2.72
CA GLN A 98 -13.87 -11.82 -2.47
C GLN A 98 -13.12 -10.49 -2.37
N PHE A 99 -11.95 -10.47 -1.73
CA PHE A 99 -11.10 -9.28 -1.65
C PHE A 99 -10.65 -8.82 -3.05
N GLU A 100 -10.12 -9.72 -3.86
CA GLU A 100 -9.66 -9.39 -5.22
C GLU A 100 -10.82 -9.03 -6.16
N ARG A 101 -11.96 -9.69 -6.04
CA ARG A 101 -13.11 -9.46 -6.94
C ARG A 101 -13.90 -8.20 -6.61
N PHE A 102 -14.07 -7.87 -5.32
CA PHE A 102 -14.93 -6.76 -4.90
C PHE A 102 -14.15 -5.61 -4.28
N PHE A 103 -13.22 -5.89 -3.38
CA PHE A 103 -12.51 -4.85 -2.64
C PHE A 103 -11.50 -4.11 -3.53
N VAL A 104 -10.67 -4.83 -4.29
CA VAL A 104 -9.64 -4.21 -5.14
C VAL A 104 -10.26 -3.28 -6.22
N PRO A 105 -11.30 -3.68 -6.97
CA PRO A 105 -11.92 -2.80 -7.96
C PRO A 105 -12.65 -1.63 -7.31
N ALA A 106 -13.37 -1.84 -6.20
CA ALA A 106 -14.05 -0.77 -5.48
C ALA A 106 -13.04 0.26 -4.92
N PHE A 107 -11.96 -0.20 -4.31
CA PHE A 107 -10.88 0.67 -3.82
C PHE A 107 -10.23 1.44 -4.97
N THR A 108 -9.95 0.79 -6.09
CA THR A 108 -9.36 1.44 -7.26
C THR A 108 -10.28 2.52 -7.83
N ALA A 109 -11.58 2.24 -7.93
CA ALA A 109 -12.58 3.22 -8.35
C ALA A 109 -12.67 4.41 -7.38
N LEU A 110 -12.71 4.14 -6.07
CA LEU A 110 -12.70 5.19 -5.03
C LEU A 110 -11.41 6.01 -5.05
N LEU A 111 -10.27 5.38 -5.27
CA LEU A 111 -8.98 6.04 -5.36
C LEU A 111 -8.91 6.93 -6.61
N GLY A 112 -9.40 6.46 -7.75
CA GLY A 112 -9.50 7.26 -8.97
C GLY A 112 -10.41 8.49 -8.79
N LEU A 113 -11.58 8.31 -8.18
CA LEU A 113 -12.46 9.43 -7.82
C LEU A 113 -11.80 10.39 -6.83
N GLY A 114 -11.14 9.85 -5.81
CA GLY A 114 -10.41 10.62 -4.80
C GLY A 114 -9.25 11.43 -5.39
N GLN A 115 -8.52 10.86 -6.36
CA GLN A 115 -7.49 11.59 -7.11
C GLN A 115 -8.11 12.71 -7.95
N GLY A 116 -9.23 12.46 -8.64
CA GLY A 116 -9.94 13.48 -9.41
C GLY A 116 -10.39 14.66 -8.53
N VAL A 117 -10.99 14.36 -7.36
CA VAL A 117 -11.35 15.37 -6.36
C VAL A 117 -10.11 16.07 -5.81
N GLY A 118 -9.03 15.33 -5.52
CA GLY A 118 -7.77 15.87 -5.04
C GLY A 118 -7.15 16.87 -6.01
N VAL A 119 -7.12 16.55 -7.31
CA VAL A 119 -6.65 17.46 -8.37
C VAL A 119 -7.53 18.71 -8.43
N TYR A 120 -8.84 18.55 -8.36
CA TYR A 120 -9.76 19.69 -8.37
C TYR A 120 -9.58 20.62 -7.16
N LEU A 121 -9.41 20.06 -5.96
CA LEU A 121 -9.16 20.82 -4.74
C LEU A 121 -7.80 21.52 -4.79
N LEU A 122 -6.74 20.82 -5.22
CA LEU A 122 -5.41 21.40 -5.40
C LEU A 122 -5.42 22.52 -6.42
N TRP A 123 -6.15 22.36 -7.54
CA TRP A 123 -6.30 23.40 -8.55
C TRP A 123 -6.97 24.67 -7.99
N LYS A 124 -7.97 24.52 -7.11
CA LYS A 124 -8.62 25.66 -6.43
C LYS A 124 -7.75 26.30 -5.36
N TRP A 125 -6.90 25.51 -4.70
CA TRP A 125 -6.04 25.97 -3.62
C TRP A 125 -4.75 26.64 -4.12
N LEU A 126 -4.19 26.18 -5.23
CA LEU A 126 -2.91 26.66 -5.77
C LEU A 126 -2.84 28.19 -5.97
N PRO A 127 -3.90 28.88 -6.45
CA PRO A 127 -3.90 30.35 -6.57
C PRO A 127 -3.84 31.09 -5.23
N GLN A 128 -4.23 30.41 -4.14
CA GLN A 128 -4.24 30.96 -2.78
C GLN A 128 -2.96 30.59 -2.01
N ALA A 129 -2.07 29.81 -2.64
CA ALA A 129 -0.86 29.35 -1.99
C ALA A 129 0.12 30.51 -1.75
N PRO A 130 0.78 30.54 -0.58
CA PRO A 130 1.75 31.57 -0.24
C PRO A 130 2.95 31.56 -1.19
N MET A 131 3.59 32.73 -1.37
CA MET A 131 4.79 32.82 -2.19
C MET A 131 5.92 31.96 -1.58
N PRO A 132 6.70 31.24 -2.41
CA PRO A 132 7.77 30.38 -1.91
C PRO A 132 8.84 31.18 -1.17
N ASP A 133 9.25 30.71 0.00
CA ASP A 133 10.40 31.26 0.72
C ASP A 133 11.70 30.72 0.08
N LEU A 134 12.35 31.55 -0.76
CA LEU A 134 13.57 31.16 -1.46
C LEU A 134 14.72 30.78 -0.52
N GLY A 135 14.74 31.30 0.72
CA GLY A 135 15.75 30.95 1.71
C GLY A 135 15.67 29.48 2.17
N LYS A 136 14.49 28.87 2.05
CA LYS A 136 14.24 27.47 2.43
C LYS A 136 14.10 26.53 1.24
N ALA A 137 14.22 27.05 0.00
CA ALA A 137 14.15 26.23 -1.20
C ALA A 137 15.18 25.07 -1.22
N PRO A 138 16.45 25.25 -0.78
CA PRO A 138 17.41 24.14 -0.75
C PRO A 138 16.96 22.98 0.15
N LEU A 139 16.27 23.27 1.26
CA LEU A 139 15.76 22.25 2.19
C LEU A 139 14.72 21.36 1.50
N VAL A 140 13.81 21.96 0.73
CA VAL A 140 12.79 21.22 -0.03
C VAL A 140 13.46 20.33 -1.08
N MET A 141 14.42 20.87 -1.83
CA MET A 141 15.11 20.12 -2.89
C MET A 141 15.86 18.91 -2.34
N VAL A 142 16.69 19.10 -1.29
CA VAL A 142 17.44 18.01 -0.66
C VAL A 142 16.50 16.91 -0.15
N THR A 143 15.39 17.29 0.48
CA THR A 143 14.44 16.31 1.02
C THR A 143 13.81 15.46 -0.08
N PHE A 144 13.35 16.09 -1.18
CA PHE A 144 12.79 15.33 -2.30
C PHE A 144 13.84 14.51 -3.05
N SER A 145 15.10 14.95 -3.11
CA SER A 145 16.20 14.13 -3.62
C SER A 145 16.45 12.89 -2.77
N VAL A 146 16.41 13.02 -1.44
CA VAL A 146 16.54 11.87 -0.52
C VAL A 146 15.37 10.90 -0.70
N PHE A 147 14.14 11.39 -0.83
CA PHE A 147 12.99 10.53 -1.12
C PHE A 147 13.16 9.75 -2.42
N ALA A 148 13.66 10.39 -3.47
CA ALA A 148 13.91 9.73 -4.75
C ALA A 148 14.94 8.60 -4.64
N LEU A 149 15.92 8.70 -3.73
CA LEU A 149 16.93 7.66 -3.52
C LEU A 149 16.48 6.51 -2.60
N ILE A 150 15.56 6.79 -1.66
CA ILE A 150 15.12 5.79 -0.68
C ILE A 150 13.92 4.97 -1.20
N LEU A 151 13.06 5.60 -2.00
CA LEU A 151 11.80 4.99 -2.46
C LEU A 151 11.91 4.29 -3.84
N PHE A 152 13.05 4.39 -4.52
CA PHE A 152 13.35 3.74 -5.81
C PHE A 152 14.65 2.95 -5.75
#